data_AF-A0A8J6GLZ1-F1
#
_entry.id   AF-A0A8J6GLZ1-F1
#
_cell.length_a   1.000
_cell.length_b   1.000
_cell.length_c   1.000
_cell.angle_alpha   90.00
_cell.angle_beta   90.00
_cell.angle_gamma   90.00
#
_symmetry.space_group_name_H-M   'P 1'
#
loop_
_entity.id
_entity.type
_entity.pdbx_description
1 polymer ?
#
loop_
_entity_poly.entity_id
_entity_poly.type
_entity_poly.pdbx_seq_one_letter_code
_entity_poly.pdbx_strand_id
1 'polypeptide(L)'
;MPDGSANGNTLLEALDCILPPTRPTDKPLQLTLQDVYKTGGIGTVPVGQVETDVLKPGMVVTFAPVNVTTEVKSVEMHREALSEALPGDNVGFNVMSVKDIRHSNVGVLISCKFAELKEKIDHRSGKKLKDGPKFLKSGYAAIVDMVPGKPMCVESFSDYPPLDHFAVRDMRQTVAVAAIKPVDKKAAGAGKVTMSAQISQKAK
;
A
#
# COMPACT_ATOMS: atom_id res chain seq x y z
N MET A 1 -31.11 2.42 3.12
CA MET A 1 -31.72 1.09 3.21
C MET A 1 -30.59 0.05 3.14
N PRO A 2 -30.31 -0.72 4.22
CA PRO A 2 -29.16 -1.64 4.31
C PRO A 2 -29.54 -3.12 4.16
N ASP A 3 -30.47 -3.45 3.26
CA ASP A 3 -31.16 -4.75 3.19
C ASP A 3 -31.05 -5.47 1.82
N GLY A 4 -30.12 -5.06 0.95
CA GLY A 4 -29.64 -5.90 -0.16
C GLY A 4 -30.66 -6.25 -1.24
N SER A 5 -31.87 -5.68 -1.23
CA SER A 5 -32.81 -5.74 -2.35
C SER A 5 -32.66 -4.50 -3.23
N ALA A 6 -32.01 -4.65 -4.38
CA ALA A 6 -31.89 -3.59 -5.37
C ALA A 6 -33.01 -3.76 -6.40
N ASN A 7 -34.09 -2.98 -6.28
CA ASN A 7 -35.12 -2.84 -7.31
C ASN A 7 -34.91 -1.50 -8.00
N GLY A 8 -34.30 -1.54 -9.19
CA GLY A 8 -34.09 -0.36 -10.03
C GLY A 8 -34.17 -0.76 -11.50
N ASN A 9 -34.82 0.06 -12.31
CA ASN A 9 -34.92 -0.11 -13.76
C ASN A 9 -33.80 0.62 -14.50
N THR A 10 -33.01 1.43 -13.78
CA THR A 10 -31.98 2.30 -14.35
C THR A 10 -30.59 1.98 -13.83
N LEU A 11 -29.58 2.30 -14.65
CA LEU A 11 -28.18 2.19 -14.25
C LEU A 11 -27.85 3.07 -13.04
N LEU A 12 -28.52 4.20 -12.87
CA LEU A 12 -28.31 5.10 -11.74
C LEU A 12 -28.80 4.47 -10.43
N GLU A 13 -30.00 3.88 -10.42
CA GLU A 13 -30.53 3.17 -9.25
C GLU A 13 -29.66 1.96 -8.88
N ALA A 14 -29.10 1.27 -9.87
CA ALA A 14 -28.15 0.19 -9.65
C ALA A 14 -26.84 0.69 -9.00
N LEU A 15 -26.34 1.87 -9.40
CA LEU A 15 -25.16 2.50 -8.79
C LEU A 15 -25.44 2.98 -7.36
N ASP A 16 -26.62 3.57 -7.11
CA ASP A 16 -27.02 4.05 -5.79
C ASP A 16 -27.26 2.91 -4.79
N CYS A 17 -27.56 1.71 -5.29
CA CYS A 17 -27.70 0.50 -4.49
C CYS A 17 -26.36 -0.12 -4.07
N ILE A 18 -25.22 0.37 -4.59
CA ILE A 18 -23.90 -0.10 -4.16
C ILE A 18 -23.64 0.43 -2.76
N LEU A 19 -23.58 -0.48 -1.79
CA LEU A 19 -23.20 -0.12 -0.42
C LEU A 19 -21.77 0.46 -0.44
N PRO A 20 -21.56 1.65 0.16
CA PRO A 20 -20.23 2.23 0.22
C PRO A 20 -19.30 1.28 0.98
N PRO A 21 -18.03 1.14 0.54
CA PRO A 21 -17.07 0.30 1.24
C PRO A 21 -16.86 0.83 2.66
N THR A 22 -16.68 -0.08 3.61
CA THR A 22 -16.37 0.29 4.99
C THR A 22 -14.99 0.95 5.03
N ARG A 23 -14.90 2.15 5.62
CA ARG A 23 -13.62 2.84 5.80
C ARG A 23 -12.85 2.20 6.96
N PRO A 24 -11.72 1.55 6.71
CA PRO A 24 -10.98 0.84 7.76
C PRO A 24 -10.25 1.83 8.66
N THR A 25 -10.84 2.15 9.82
CA THR A 25 -10.24 3.05 10.83
C THR A 25 -9.62 2.30 12.01
N ASP A 26 -9.92 1.01 12.17
CA ASP A 26 -9.41 0.20 13.28
C ASP A 26 -7.97 -0.34 13.07
N LYS A 27 -7.43 -0.17 11.85
CA LYS A 27 -6.09 -0.64 11.48
C LYS A 27 -5.09 0.51 11.53
N PRO A 28 -3.80 0.26 11.82
CA PRO A 28 -2.76 1.30 11.80
C PRO A 28 -2.69 2.05 10.47
N LEU A 29 -2.26 3.32 10.52
CA LEU A 29 -2.11 4.19 9.36
C LEU A 29 -1.27 3.55 8.23
N GLN A 30 -1.88 3.43 7.07
CA GLN A 30 -1.20 3.12 5.80
C GLN A 30 -1.57 4.17 4.77
N LEU A 31 -0.55 4.65 4.05
CA LEU A 31 -0.69 5.66 3.02
C LEU A 31 0.18 5.28 1.83
N THR A 32 -0.45 5.12 0.67
CA THR A 32 0.24 4.79 -0.58
C THR A 32 0.75 6.07 -1.24
N LEU A 33 2.06 6.20 -1.39
CA LEU A 33 2.66 7.37 -2.05
C LEU A 33 2.45 7.31 -3.56
N GLN A 34 1.70 8.26 -4.09
CA GLN A 34 1.49 8.47 -5.52
C GLN A 34 2.50 9.41 -6.13
N ASP A 35 3.04 10.38 -5.39
CA ASP A 35 4.09 11.28 -5.89
C ASP A 35 4.82 11.94 -4.73
N VAL A 36 5.99 12.53 -5.03
CA VAL A 36 6.76 13.29 -4.05
C VAL A 36 7.28 14.56 -4.68
N TYR A 37 6.79 15.70 -4.20
CA TYR A 37 7.21 17.02 -4.66
C TYR A 37 8.23 17.62 -3.68
N LYS A 38 9.20 18.36 -4.22
CA LYS A 38 10.18 19.11 -3.42
C LYS A 38 9.99 20.59 -3.70
N THR A 39 9.46 21.31 -2.73
CA THR A 39 9.16 22.74 -2.86
C THR A 39 10.19 23.54 -2.07
N GLY A 40 10.88 24.46 -2.76
CA GLY A 40 11.87 25.33 -2.13
C GLY A 40 11.25 26.11 -0.96
N GLY A 41 11.85 26.02 0.23
CA GLY A 41 11.39 26.70 1.45
C GLY A 41 10.34 25.96 2.28
N ILE A 42 9.46 25.16 1.66
CA ILE A 42 8.37 24.44 2.35
C ILE A 42 8.79 23.06 2.83
N GLY A 43 9.68 22.38 2.09
CA GLY A 43 10.15 21.03 2.42
C GLY A 43 9.80 20.00 1.34
N THR A 44 9.51 18.78 1.78
CA THR A 44 9.09 17.69 0.89
C THR A 44 7.61 17.42 1.12
N VAL A 45 6.85 17.34 0.02
CA VAL A 45 5.40 17.11 0.03
C VAL A 45 5.11 15.80 -0.69
N PRO A 46 5.03 14.66 0.03
CA PRO A 46 4.47 13.45 -0.51
C PRO A 46 2.97 13.60 -0.72
N VAL A 47 2.49 13.03 -1.82
CA VAL A 47 1.07 12.96 -2.18
C VAL A 47 0.69 11.50 -2.27
N GLY A 48 -0.47 11.14 -1.73
CA GLY A 48 -0.90 9.76 -1.71
C GLY A 48 -2.33 9.59 -1.22
N GLN A 49 -2.79 8.34 -1.25
CA GLN A 49 -4.11 7.96 -0.77
C GLN A 49 -4.00 7.35 0.63
N VAL A 50 -4.84 7.81 1.56
CA VAL A 50 -4.97 7.18 2.87
C VAL A 50 -5.73 5.86 2.70
N GLU A 51 -5.11 4.74 3.03
CA GLU A 51 -5.72 3.40 2.87
C GLU A 51 -6.42 2.95 4.16
N THR A 52 -5.79 3.19 5.31
CA THR A 52 -6.28 2.82 6.65
C THR A 52 -5.91 3.89 7.67
N ASP A 53 -6.70 4.01 8.75
CA ASP A 53 -6.57 5.01 9.82
C ASP A 53 -6.71 6.47 9.34
N VAL A 54 -6.48 7.41 10.25
CA VAL A 54 -6.56 8.85 10.02
C VAL A 54 -5.17 9.48 10.04
N LEU A 55 -4.87 10.33 9.05
CA LEU A 55 -3.66 11.15 9.02
C LEU A 55 -3.94 12.54 9.59
N LYS A 56 -3.17 12.98 10.59
CA LYS A 56 -3.31 14.30 11.20
C LYS A 56 -1.97 15.07 11.23
N PRO A 57 -2.00 16.40 11.11
CA PRO A 57 -0.84 17.23 11.45
C PRO A 57 -0.34 16.92 12.87
N GLY A 58 0.98 16.90 13.06
CA GLY A 58 1.67 16.55 14.30
C GLY A 58 1.92 15.06 14.51
N MET A 59 1.37 14.18 13.66
CA MET A 59 1.68 12.75 13.74
C MET A 59 3.12 12.45 13.32
N VAL A 60 3.76 11.53 14.04
CA VAL A 60 5.07 10.99 13.66
C VAL A 60 4.83 9.74 12.80
N VAL A 61 5.22 9.83 11.53
CA VAL A 61 5.03 8.77 10.52
C VAL A 61 6.37 8.17 10.10
N THR A 62 6.35 6.91 9.68
CA THR A 62 7.55 6.21 9.20
C THR A 62 7.37 5.78 7.75
N PHE A 63 8.30 6.18 6.89
CA PHE A 63 8.33 5.83 5.48
C PHE A 63 9.08 4.52 5.26
N ALA A 64 8.36 3.46 4.94
CA ALA A 64 8.95 2.23 4.40
C ALA A 64 9.20 2.38 2.88
N PRO A 65 10.14 1.61 2.28
CA PRO A 65 11.13 0.72 2.88
C PRO A 65 12.40 1.45 3.33
N VAL A 66 12.48 2.77 3.14
CA VAL A 66 13.67 3.58 3.50
C VAL A 66 13.87 3.74 5.01
N ASN A 67 12.84 3.40 5.79
CA ASN A 67 12.82 3.45 7.24
C ASN A 67 13.22 4.84 7.77
N VAL A 68 12.54 5.87 7.27
CA VAL A 68 12.72 7.26 7.71
C VAL A 68 11.51 7.68 8.51
N THR A 69 11.72 8.11 9.74
CA THR A 69 10.66 8.56 10.64
C THR A 69 10.67 10.07 10.76
N THR A 70 9.53 10.71 10.54
CA THR A 70 9.39 12.17 10.60
C THR A 70 8.01 12.61 11.06
N GLU A 71 7.93 13.82 11.59
CA GLU A 71 6.67 14.48 11.91
C GLU A 71 6.01 15.08 10.65
N VAL A 72 4.70 14.93 10.56
CA VAL A 72 3.84 15.58 9.56
C VAL A 72 3.49 16.98 10.05
N LYS A 73 3.80 18.01 9.26
CA LYS A 73 3.55 19.41 9.64
C LYS A 73 2.18 19.92 9.24
N SER A 74 1.74 19.57 8.05
CA SER A 74 0.42 19.94 7.52
C SER A 74 -0.09 18.83 6.61
N VAL A 75 -1.41 18.78 6.46
CA VAL A 75 -2.11 17.90 5.52
C VAL A 75 -3.01 18.79 4.68
N GLU A 76 -3.00 18.58 3.37
CA GLU A 76 -3.70 19.41 2.39
C GLU A 76 -4.44 18.52 1.36
N MET A 77 -5.65 18.93 1.01
CA MET A 77 -6.43 18.32 -0.07
C MET A 77 -6.99 19.45 -0.94
N HIS A 78 -6.78 19.38 -2.26
CA HIS A 78 -7.26 20.40 -3.20
C HIS A 78 -6.89 21.86 -2.85
N ARG A 79 -5.71 22.09 -2.26
CA ARG A 79 -5.20 23.40 -1.80
C ARG A 79 -5.87 23.96 -0.54
N GLU A 80 -6.58 23.13 0.21
CA GLU A 80 -7.13 23.47 1.52
C GLU A 80 -6.45 22.64 2.60
N ALA A 81 -6.17 23.28 3.74
CA ALA A 81 -5.58 22.59 4.89
C ALA A 81 -6.65 21.77 5.63
N LEU A 82 -6.32 20.51 5.91
CA LEU A 82 -7.18 19.60 6.64
C LEU A 82 -6.70 19.45 8.10
N SER A 83 -7.66 19.39 9.02
CA SER A 83 -7.41 19.00 10.41
C SER A 83 -7.10 17.50 10.53
N GLU A 84 -7.72 16.70 9.66
CA GLU A 84 -7.52 15.25 9.56
C GLU A 84 -7.90 14.75 8.16
N ALA A 85 -7.24 13.69 7.69
CA ALA A 85 -7.54 13.01 6.44
C ALA A 85 -7.96 11.56 6.71
N LEU A 86 -9.07 11.15 6.10
CA LEU A 86 -9.74 9.87 6.36
C LEU A 86 -9.38 8.82 5.29
N PRO A 87 -9.60 7.52 5.56
CA PRO A 87 -9.38 6.48 4.56
C PRO A 87 -10.17 6.75 3.28
N GLY A 88 -9.50 6.76 2.13
CA GLY A 88 -10.02 7.09 0.82
C GLY A 88 -9.60 8.47 0.29
N ASP A 89 -9.15 9.38 1.15
CA ASP A 89 -8.78 10.74 0.76
C ASP A 89 -7.41 10.77 0.05
N ASN A 90 -7.34 11.54 -1.03
CA ASN A 90 -6.08 11.81 -1.74
C ASN A 90 -5.50 13.12 -1.22
N VAL A 91 -4.42 13.04 -0.46
CA VAL A 91 -3.87 14.18 0.27
C VAL A 91 -2.39 14.38 -0.01
N GLY A 92 -1.97 15.65 -0.04
CA GLY A 92 -0.59 16.05 0.07
C GLY A 92 -0.27 16.39 1.53
N PHE A 93 0.88 16.01 2.04
CA PHE A 93 1.25 16.35 3.42
C PHE A 93 2.70 16.81 3.50
N ASN A 94 2.99 17.79 4.36
CA ASN A 94 4.33 18.35 4.44
C ASN A 94 5.18 17.61 5.48
N VAL A 95 6.38 17.19 5.08
CA VAL A 95 7.42 16.65 5.97
C VAL A 95 8.75 17.39 5.78
N MET A 96 9.34 17.78 6.90
CA MET A 96 10.59 18.56 6.91
C MET A 96 11.83 17.67 6.98
N SER A 97 12.93 18.16 6.39
CA SER A 97 14.27 17.55 6.52
C SER A 97 14.41 16.12 5.98
N VAL A 98 13.55 15.71 5.04
CA VAL A 98 13.67 14.42 4.35
C VAL A 98 14.03 14.63 2.88
N LYS A 99 15.15 14.04 2.42
CA LYS A 99 15.58 14.11 1.02
C LYS A 99 15.39 12.79 0.25
N ASP A 100 15.17 11.71 1.00
CA ASP A 100 15.37 10.32 0.54
C ASP A 100 14.06 9.59 0.21
N ILE A 101 12.90 10.25 0.37
CA ILE A 101 11.59 9.70 -0.01
C ILE A 101 11.42 9.87 -1.52
N ARG A 102 11.00 8.80 -2.20
CA ARG A 102 10.73 8.77 -3.63
C ARG A 102 9.38 8.11 -3.90
N HIS A 103 8.77 8.45 -5.03
CA HIS A 103 7.58 7.77 -5.56
C HIS A 103 7.74 6.23 -5.59
N SER A 104 8.95 5.74 -5.92
CA SER A 104 9.26 4.30 -5.99
C SER A 104 9.24 3.56 -4.66
N ASN A 105 8.98 4.22 -3.53
CA ASN A 105 9.05 3.60 -2.21
C ASN A 105 7.83 2.68 -1.95
N VAL A 106 6.72 2.87 -2.66
CA VAL A 106 5.55 1.96 -2.60
C VAL A 106 5.45 1.18 -3.91
N GLY A 107 6.25 0.12 -4.04
CA GLY A 107 5.94 -1.09 -4.85
C GLY A 107 5.56 -1.02 -6.33
N VAL A 108 5.49 0.13 -7.03
CA VAL A 108 4.79 0.19 -8.34
C VAL A 108 5.49 -0.60 -9.46
N LEU A 109 6.82 -0.62 -9.50
CA LEU A 109 7.57 -1.38 -10.51
C LEU A 109 8.92 -1.84 -9.98
N ILE A 110 8.92 -3.03 -9.37
CA ILE A 110 10.13 -3.65 -8.82
C ILE A 110 10.34 -5.01 -9.46
N SER A 111 11.56 -5.25 -9.95
CA SER A 111 11.96 -6.56 -10.44
C SER A 111 12.03 -7.52 -9.27
N CYS A 112 11.22 -8.58 -9.31
CA CYS A 112 11.22 -9.65 -8.33
C CYS A 112 11.73 -10.95 -8.97
N LYS A 113 12.56 -11.69 -8.24
CA LYS A 113 13.00 -13.02 -8.61
C LYS A 113 12.05 -14.04 -8.03
N PHE A 114 11.63 -15.01 -8.85
CA PHE A 114 10.95 -16.21 -8.41
C PHE A 114 12.02 -17.11 -7.78
N ALA A 115 12.08 -17.14 -6.45
CA ALA A 115 13.11 -17.87 -5.72
C ALA A 115 12.80 -19.38 -5.70
N GLU A 116 11.57 -19.73 -5.35
CA GLU A 116 11.12 -21.12 -5.28
C GLU A 116 9.66 -21.25 -5.69
N LEU A 117 9.35 -22.27 -6.49
CA LEU A 117 7.98 -22.68 -6.76
C LEU A 117 7.59 -23.73 -5.72
N LYS A 118 6.86 -23.33 -4.68
CA LYS A 118 6.49 -24.24 -3.58
C LYS A 118 5.46 -25.26 -4.02
N GLU A 119 4.36 -24.78 -4.59
CA GLU A 119 3.22 -25.64 -4.90
C GLU A 119 2.57 -25.25 -6.22
N LYS A 120 2.15 -26.26 -6.98
CA LYS A 120 1.25 -26.11 -8.12
C LYS A 120 -0.18 -26.41 -7.67
N ILE A 121 -1.11 -25.55 -8.04
CA ILE A 121 -2.52 -25.60 -7.63
C ILE A 121 -3.40 -25.61 -8.88
N ASP A 122 -4.49 -26.39 -8.81
CA ASP A 122 -5.57 -26.33 -9.78
C ASP A 122 -6.41 -25.07 -9.57
N HIS A 123 -6.51 -24.21 -10.58
CA HIS A 123 -7.17 -22.91 -10.45
C HIS A 123 -8.68 -23.01 -10.18
N ARG A 124 -9.34 -24.11 -10.56
CA ARG A 124 -10.80 -24.27 -10.37
C ARG A 124 -11.13 -24.85 -9.01
N SER A 125 -10.37 -25.85 -8.58
CA SER A 125 -10.68 -26.60 -7.35
C SER A 125 -9.89 -26.12 -6.13
N GLY A 126 -8.84 -25.32 -6.32
CA GLY A 126 -7.92 -24.91 -5.25
C GLY A 126 -7.08 -26.06 -4.70
N LYS A 127 -7.18 -27.26 -5.27
CA LYS A 127 -6.44 -28.43 -4.81
C LYS A 127 -4.98 -28.38 -5.23
N LYS A 128 -4.11 -28.73 -4.30
CA LYS A 128 -2.69 -28.92 -4.55
C LYS A 128 -2.47 -30.10 -5.50
N LEU A 129 -1.82 -29.83 -6.62
CA LEU A 129 -1.51 -30.81 -7.66
C LEU A 129 -0.11 -31.40 -7.48
N LYS A 130 0.87 -30.56 -7.14
CA LYS A 130 2.28 -30.98 -7.07
C LYS A 130 3.12 -30.07 -6.17
N ASP A 131 3.98 -30.68 -5.37
CA ASP A 131 5.07 -30.03 -4.63
C ASP A 131 6.28 -29.78 -5.52
N GLY A 132 6.90 -28.60 -5.38
CA GLY A 132 8.15 -28.25 -6.06
C GLY A 132 8.12 -28.40 -7.58
N PRO A 133 7.15 -27.81 -8.33
CA PRO A 133 7.12 -27.93 -9.78
C PRO A 133 8.38 -27.29 -10.41
N LYS A 134 8.95 -27.92 -11.44
CA LYS A 134 10.11 -27.38 -12.18
C LYS A 134 9.76 -26.15 -13.04
N PHE A 135 8.52 -26.03 -13.49
CA PHE A 135 8.03 -24.91 -14.29
C PHE A 135 6.51 -24.78 -14.15
N LEU A 136 5.99 -23.59 -14.45
CA LEU A 136 4.54 -23.30 -14.54
C LEU A 136 4.13 -23.05 -15.99
N LYS A 137 2.85 -23.25 -16.29
CA LYS A 137 2.24 -23.00 -17.60
C LYS A 137 0.95 -22.19 -17.40
N SER A 138 0.48 -21.55 -18.47
CA SER A 138 -0.79 -20.83 -18.47
C SER A 138 -1.95 -21.73 -17.99
N GLY A 139 -2.86 -21.15 -17.21
CA GLY A 139 -4.03 -21.84 -16.64
C GLY A 139 -3.80 -22.54 -15.30
N TYR A 140 -2.56 -22.54 -14.77
CA TYR A 140 -2.28 -23.08 -13.44
C TYR A 140 -2.06 -21.97 -12.41
N ALA A 141 -2.48 -22.23 -11.17
CA ALA A 141 -2.15 -21.43 -10.01
C ALA A 141 -0.92 -22.03 -9.30
N ALA A 142 -0.20 -21.22 -8.52
CA ALA A 142 0.93 -21.69 -7.75
C ALA A 142 1.17 -20.84 -6.50
N ILE A 143 1.83 -21.44 -5.51
CA ILE A 143 2.45 -20.70 -4.40
C ILE A 143 3.93 -20.56 -4.74
N VAL A 144 4.42 -19.33 -4.69
CA VAL A 144 5.76 -18.96 -5.11
C VAL A 144 6.39 -18.08 -4.06
N ASP A 145 7.64 -18.39 -3.70
CA ASP A 145 8.48 -17.49 -2.93
C ASP A 145 9.13 -16.48 -3.86
N MET A 146 8.91 -15.20 -3.57
CA MET A 146 9.42 -14.10 -4.38
C MET A 146 10.39 -13.25 -3.57
N VAL A 147 11.53 -12.94 -4.17
CA VAL A 147 12.56 -12.07 -3.58
C VAL A 147 12.68 -10.81 -4.42
N PRO A 148 12.40 -9.62 -3.87
CA PRO A 148 12.53 -8.39 -4.63
C PRO A 148 13.99 -7.99 -4.80
N GLY A 149 14.34 -7.51 -5.99
CA GLY A 149 15.70 -7.04 -6.31
C GLY A 149 16.02 -5.67 -5.73
N LYS A 150 15.00 -4.91 -5.28
CA LYS A 150 15.14 -3.63 -4.58
C LYS A 150 14.26 -3.63 -3.33
N PRO A 151 14.58 -2.82 -2.30
CA PRO A 151 13.72 -2.67 -1.13
C PRO A 151 12.30 -2.30 -1.55
N MET A 152 11.31 -3.02 -1.02
CA MET A 152 9.89 -2.79 -1.27
C MET A 152 9.11 -2.94 0.04
N CYS A 153 7.97 -2.26 0.12
CA CYS A 153 7.00 -2.46 1.17
C CYS A 153 5.78 -3.15 0.57
N VAL A 154 5.41 -4.30 1.11
CA VAL A 154 4.20 -5.06 0.76
C VAL A 154 3.63 -5.67 2.02
N GLU A 155 2.32 -5.90 2.01
CA GLU A 155 1.58 -6.41 3.16
C GLU A 155 0.74 -7.63 2.76
N SER A 156 0.34 -8.44 3.74
CA SER A 156 -0.49 -9.62 3.50
C SER A 156 -1.94 -9.25 3.17
N PHE A 157 -2.64 -10.09 2.40
CA PHE A 157 -4.07 -9.93 2.11
C PHE A 157 -4.93 -9.74 3.35
N SER A 158 -4.69 -10.56 4.38
CA SER A 158 -5.49 -10.56 5.61
C SER A 158 -5.34 -9.23 6.37
N ASP A 159 -4.16 -8.63 6.30
CA ASP A 159 -3.85 -7.42 7.02
C ASP A 159 -4.28 -6.19 6.21
N TYR A 160 -4.01 -6.12 4.90
CA TYR A 160 -4.24 -4.93 4.08
C TYR A 160 -4.61 -5.25 2.61
N PRO A 161 -5.90 -5.45 2.30
CA PRO A 161 -6.36 -5.81 0.95
C PRO A 161 -5.92 -4.89 -0.20
N PRO A 162 -5.83 -3.55 -0.03
CA PRO A 162 -5.41 -2.66 -1.12
C PRO A 162 -3.97 -2.87 -1.61
N LEU A 163 -3.09 -3.38 -0.76
CA LEU A 163 -1.65 -3.57 -1.04
C LEU A 163 -1.30 -4.99 -1.50
N ASP A 164 -2.30 -5.87 -1.59
CA ASP A 164 -2.11 -7.31 -1.71
C ASP A 164 -1.95 -7.81 -3.16
N HIS A 165 -2.64 -7.16 -4.10
CA HIS A 165 -2.72 -7.63 -5.47
C HIS A 165 -1.63 -6.98 -6.32
N PHE A 166 -0.83 -7.82 -6.97
CA PHE A 166 0.18 -7.35 -7.91
C PHE A 166 0.08 -8.08 -9.25
N ALA A 167 0.40 -7.33 -10.30
CA ALA A 167 0.51 -7.87 -11.65
C ALA A 167 1.98 -8.21 -11.93
N VAL A 168 2.24 -9.44 -12.37
CA VAL A 168 3.54 -9.84 -12.90
C VAL A 168 3.54 -9.52 -14.38
N ARG A 169 4.50 -8.70 -14.82
CA ARG A 169 4.63 -8.29 -16.22
C ARG A 169 5.97 -8.74 -16.78
N ASP A 170 5.94 -9.23 -18.01
CA ASP A 170 7.12 -9.52 -18.82
C ASP A 170 6.95 -8.90 -20.21
N MET A 171 7.99 -8.24 -20.72
CA MET A 171 8.00 -7.57 -22.04
C MET A 171 6.67 -6.88 -22.44
N ARG A 172 6.15 -6.03 -21.53
CA ARG A 172 4.88 -5.26 -21.65
C ARG A 172 3.58 -6.06 -21.53
N GLN A 173 3.63 -7.38 -21.44
CA GLN A 173 2.47 -8.24 -21.24
C GLN A 173 2.30 -8.60 -19.76
N THR A 174 1.06 -8.66 -19.29
CA THR A 174 0.76 -9.23 -17.97
C THR A 174 0.72 -10.74 -18.09
N VAL A 175 1.63 -11.41 -17.38
CA VAL A 175 1.80 -12.87 -17.45
C VAL A 175 1.16 -13.59 -16.27
N ALA A 176 0.95 -12.90 -15.15
CA ALA A 176 0.21 -13.42 -14.00
C ALA A 176 -0.39 -12.27 -13.17
N VAL A 177 -1.43 -12.61 -12.40
CA VAL A 177 -1.94 -11.81 -11.29
C VAL A 177 -1.73 -12.64 -10.02
N ALA A 178 -1.28 -11.99 -8.96
CA ALA A 178 -0.94 -12.66 -7.71
C ALA A 178 -1.48 -11.86 -6.52
N ALA A 179 -1.75 -12.60 -5.45
CA ALA A 179 -2.12 -12.11 -4.13
C ALA A 179 -1.04 -12.56 -3.14
N ILE A 180 -0.71 -11.71 -2.19
CA ILE A 180 0.34 -11.94 -1.19
C ILE A 180 -0.25 -12.75 -0.03
N LYS A 181 0.36 -13.90 0.25
CA LYS A 181 0.00 -14.73 1.41
C LYS A 181 0.77 -14.26 2.66
N PRO A 182 1.89 -14.85 3.09
CA PRO A 182 2.72 -14.24 4.13
C PRO A 182 3.82 -13.37 3.53
N VAL A 183 4.25 -12.36 4.28
CA VAL A 183 5.44 -11.55 3.99
C VAL A 183 6.44 -11.74 5.12
N ASP A 184 7.65 -12.18 4.78
CA ASP A 184 8.77 -12.15 5.71
C ASP A 184 9.30 -10.72 5.82
N LYS A 185 8.79 -9.98 6.81
CA LYS A 185 9.19 -8.59 7.04
C LYS A 185 10.65 -8.56 7.53
N LYS A 186 11.49 -7.80 6.83
CA LYS A 186 12.84 -7.50 7.32
C LYS A 186 12.71 -6.81 8.68
N ALA A 187 13.46 -7.29 9.68
CA ALA A 187 13.48 -6.66 11.00
C ALA A 187 13.72 -5.16 10.87
N ALA A 188 12.85 -4.35 11.48
CA ALA A 188 13.00 -2.90 11.50
C ALA A 188 14.28 -2.56 12.27
N GLY A 189 15.38 -2.31 11.56
CA GLY A 189 16.55 -1.67 12.14
C GLY A 189 16.17 -0.27 12.63
N ALA A 190 17.01 0.35 13.47
CA ALA A 190 16.83 1.75 13.82
C ALA A 190 16.91 2.60 12.54
N GLY A 191 15.76 3.08 12.09
CA GLY A 191 15.63 3.96 10.94
C GLY A 191 16.21 5.35 11.22
N LYS A 192 16.34 6.17 10.19
CA LYS A 192 16.73 7.57 10.37
C LYS A 192 15.54 8.33 10.94
N VAL A 193 15.64 8.76 12.19
CA VAL A 193 14.61 9.60 12.85
C VAL A 193 14.99 11.07 12.69
N THR A 194 14.07 11.89 12.17
CA THR A 194 14.32 13.33 12.06
C THR A 194 14.25 14.01 13.42
N MET A 195 14.93 15.16 13.54
CA MET A 195 14.93 15.94 14.78
C MET A 195 13.51 16.36 15.20
N SER A 196 12.62 16.65 14.25
CA SER A 196 11.21 16.94 14.53
C SER A 196 10.49 15.76 15.15
N ALA A 197 10.68 14.54 14.62
CA ALA A 197 10.12 13.33 15.23
C ALA A 197 10.66 13.08 16.65
N GLN A 198 11.96 13.30 16.89
CA GLN A 198 12.54 13.15 18.23
C GLN A 198 11.96 14.14 19.24
N ILE A 199 11.70 15.38 18.82
CA ILE A 199 11.12 16.42 19.67
C ILE A 199 9.68 16.05 20.02
N SER A 200 8.85 15.68 19.02
CA SER A 200 7.45 15.34 19.24
C SER A 200 7.27 14.06 20.07
N GLN A 201 8.22 13.12 20.01
CA GLN A 201 8.23 11.93 20.87
C GLN A 201 8.62 12.23 22.33
N LYS A 202 9.42 13.28 22.58
CA LYS A 202 9.82 13.70 23.95
C LYS A 202 8.80 14.62 24.62
N ALA A 203 7.88 15.20 23.85
CA ALA A 203 6.86 16.14 24.32
C ALA A 203 5.53 15.45 24.71
N LYS A 204 5.45 14.13 24.58
CA LYS A 204 4.39 13.26 25.12
C LYS A 204 4.87 12.61 26.40
#